data_AF-A0A0F9EQD8-F1
#
_entry.id   AF-A0A0F9EQD8-F1
#
_cell.length_a   1.000
_cell.length_b   1.000
_cell.length_c   1.000
_cell.angle_alpha   90.00
_cell.angle_beta   90.00
_cell.angle_gamma   90.00
#
_symmetry.space_group_name_H-M   'P 1'
#
loop_
_entity.id
_entity.type
_entity.pdbx_description
1 polymer ?
#
loop_
_entity_poly.entity_id
_entity_poly.type
_entity_poly.pdbx_seq_one_letter_code
_entity_poly.pdbx_strand_id
1 'polypeptide(L)'
;MMPDNDKLILENEGAVLELGHSDQQRLQAALREGWRLTPATLAVKITNGAWIAARHLLYISTIVATEIAKGGARIILTMPFRHGKSEFLSINTPIWFLEKWPHKYVMNITYGLELATDFSLRVRETFLNEDLH
;
A
#
# COMPACT_ATOMS: atom_id res chain seq x y z
N MET A 1 -25.80 38.22 -34.76
CA MET A 1 -26.74 38.24 -33.62
C MET A 1 -26.42 37.01 -32.77
N MET A 2 -25.67 37.20 -31.67
CA MET A 2 -25.59 36.23 -30.56
C MET A 2 -26.82 36.48 -29.64
N PRO A 3 -27.24 35.52 -28.78
CA PRO A 3 -26.53 35.12 -27.56
C PRO A 3 -26.29 33.59 -27.51
N ASP A 4 -25.23 32.99 -26.96
CA ASP A 4 -24.44 33.23 -25.74
C ASP A 4 -25.22 32.97 -24.44
N ASN A 5 -25.24 31.71 -23.98
CA ASN A 5 -25.07 31.28 -22.57
C ASN A 5 -25.45 29.80 -22.40
N ASP A 6 -24.45 28.97 -22.10
CA ASP A 6 -24.51 28.06 -20.94
C ASP A 6 -23.09 27.56 -20.65
N LYS A 7 -22.25 28.50 -20.24
CA LYS A 7 -21.09 28.19 -19.42
C LYS A 7 -21.63 27.94 -18.02
N LEU A 8 -21.56 26.69 -17.55
CA LEU A 8 -21.57 26.44 -16.11
C LEU A 8 -20.24 26.96 -15.56
N ILE A 9 -20.27 28.24 -15.15
CA ILE A 9 -19.22 28.87 -14.38
C ILE A 9 -19.25 28.21 -12.99
N LEU A 10 -18.23 27.40 -12.71
CA LEU A 10 -17.68 27.30 -11.37
C LEU A 10 -16.28 27.89 -11.43
N GLU A 11 -16.24 29.22 -11.41
CA GLU A 11 -15.06 29.96 -10.98
C GLU A 11 -14.77 29.55 -9.54
N ASN A 12 -13.70 28.79 -9.35
CA ASN A 12 -13.05 28.69 -8.06
C ASN A 12 -11.60 29.11 -8.29
N GLU A 13 -11.26 30.26 -7.74
CA GLU A 13 -9.92 30.82 -7.71
C GLU A 13 -8.96 29.82 -7.10
N GLY A 14 -8.18 29.17 -7.96
CA GLY A 14 -7.09 28.30 -7.57
C GLY A 14 -6.27 28.06 -8.80
N ALA A 15 -5.08 28.67 -8.86
CA ALA A 15 -4.14 28.53 -9.95
C ALA A 15 -4.11 27.08 -10.45
N VAL A 16 -4.57 26.86 -11.69
CA VAL A 16 -4.27 25.63 -12.41
C VAL A 16 -2.77 25.68 -12.64
N LEU A 17 -2.02 25.13 -11.68
CA LEU A 17 -0.60 24.87 -11.80
C LEU A 17 -0.47 23.90 -12.97
N GLU A 18 -0.22 24.43 -14.17
CA GLU A 18 0.20 23.64 -15.31
C GLU A 18 1.52 22.98 -14.92
N LEU A 19 1.42 21.75 -14.41
CA LEU A 19 2.56 20.90 -14.13
C LEU A 19 3.37 20.80 -15.42
N GLY A 20 4.65 21.15 -15.35
CA GLY A 20 5.55 21.01 -16.49
C GLY A 20 5.53 19.58 -17.03
N HIS A 21 5.82 19.39 -18.31
CA HIS A 21 5.80 18.06 -18.94
C HIS A 21 6.64 17.02 -18.17
N SER A 22 7.74 17.46 -17.54
CA SER A 22 8.55 16.63 -16.64
C SER A 22 7.84 16.24 -15.35
N ASP A 23 7.05 17.13 -14.76
CA ASP A 23 6.33 16.89 -13.51
C ASP A 23 5.08 16.03 -13.75
N GLN A 24 4.41 16.21 -14.89
CA GLN A 24 3.37 15.29 -15.34
C GLN A 24 3.93 13.87 -15.53
N GLN A 25 5.11 13.72 -16.15
CA GLN A 25 5.75 12.41 -16.30
C GLN A 25 6.14 11.79 -14.96
N ARG A 26 6.70 12.57 -14.03
CA ARG A 26 7.01 12.11 -12.66
C ARG A 26 5.77 11.70 -11.89
N LEU A 27 4.69 12.48 -11.99
CA LEU A 27 3.41 12.17 -11.37
C LEU A 27 2.84 10.87 -11.94
N GLN A 28 2.86 10.71 -13.27
CA GLN A 28 2.40 9.49 -13.93
C GLN A 28 3.22 8.26 -13.51
N ALA A 29 4.55 8.38 -13.41
CA ALA A 29 5.40 7.31 -12.91
C ALA A 29 5.11 6.99 -11.43
N ALA A 30 4.93 8.01 -10.59
CA ALA A 30 4.58 7.84 -9.18
C ALA A 30 3.21 7.20 -8.98
N LEU A 31 2.23 7.51 -9.84
CA LEU A 31 0.92 6.87 -9.82
C LEU A 31 0.98 5.40 -10.26
N ARG A 32 1.83 5.08 -11.24
CA ARG A 32 2.06 3.69 -11.68
C ARG A 32 2.72 2.83 -10.62
N GLU A 33 3.72 3.35 -9.91
CA GLU A 33 4.44 2.64 -8.84
C GLU A 33 3.83 2.85 -7.46
N GLY A 34 2.75 3.63 -7.36
CA GLY A 34 2.14 4.04 -6.08
C GLY A 34 1.68 2.87 -5.22
N TRP A 35 1.42 1.71 -5.84
CA TRP A 35 1.03 0.50 -5.12
C TRP A 35 2.14 -0.02 -4.18
N ARG A 36 3.42 0.24 -4.47
CA ARG A 36 4.56 -0.15 -3.62
C ARG A 36 4.84 0.80 -2.45
N LEU A 37 4.08 1.88 -2.29
CA LEU A 37 4.37 2.89 -1.26
C LEU A 37 4.22 2.34 0.16
N THR A 38 3.17 1.57 0.41
CA THR A 38 2.86 1.03 1.74
C THR A 38 2.30 -0.40 1.66
N PRO A 39 2.31 -1.17 2.77
CA PRO A 39 1.68 -2.49 2.78
C PRO A 39 0.21 -2.50 2.37
N ALA A 40 -0.56 -1.46 2.75
CA ALA A 40 -1.98 -1.37 2.40
C ALA A 40 -2.20 -1.07 0.92
N THR A 41 -1.40 -0.18 0.31
CA THR A 41 -1.53 0.10 -1.13
C THR A 41 -1.18 -1.13 -1.97
N LEU A 42 -0.20 -1.91 -1.51
CA LEU A 42 0.15 -3.17 -2.14
C LEU A 42 -0.97 -4.19 -1.96
N ALA A 43 -1.52 -4.34 -0.75
CA ALA A 43 -2.60 -5.29 -0.46
C ALA A 43 -3.82 -5.07 -1.37
N VAL A 44 -4.21 -3.82 -1.60
CA VAL A 44 -5.28 -3.47 -2.55
C VAL A 44 -4.93 -3.92 -3.97
N LYS A 45 -3.69 -3.72 -4.41
CA LYS A 45 -3.21 -4.09 -5.76
C LYS A 45 -3.19 -5.61 -5.96
N ILE A 46 -2.52 -6.37 -5.08
CA ILE A 46 -2.36 -7.83 -5.21
C ILE A 46 -3.69 -8.60 -5.10
N THR A 47 -4.69 -7.99 -4.48
CA THR A 47 -6.03 -8.58 -4.36
C THR A 47 -7.02 -8.02 -5.38
N ASN A 48 -6.55 -7.21 -6.33
CA ASN A 48 -7.37 -6.54 -7.33
C ASN A 48 -8.59 -5.80 -6.71
N GLY A 49 -8.37 -5.13 -5.58
CA GLY A 49 -9.38 -4.38 -4.84
C GLY A 49 -10.26 -5.18 -3.89
N ALA A 50 -10.13 -6.52 -3.83
CA ALA A 50 -10.92 -7.34 -2.91
C ALA A 50 -10.56 -7.09 -1.43
N TRP A 51 -9.31 -6.76 -1.14
CA TRP A 51 -8.89 -6.34 0.20
C TRP A 51 -9.25 -4.87 0.43
N ILE A 52 -10.12 -4.62 1.40
CA ILE A 52 -10.59 -3.28 1.75
C ILE A 52 -9.92 -2.83 3.05
N ALA A 53 -9.09 -1.79 2.95
CA ALA A 53 -8.37 -1.24 4.08
C ALA A 53 -9.30 -0.53 5.07
N ALA A 54 -9.41 -1.04 6.29
CA ALA A 54 -10.00 -0.26 7.37
C ALA A 54 -9.13 0.95 7.71
N ARG A 55 -9.75 2.04 8.21
CA ARG A 55 -9.05 3.30 8.52
C ARG A 55 -7.84 3.12 9.44
N HIS A 56 -7.95 2.25 10.44
CA HIS A 56 -6.84 1.96 11.34
C HIS A 56 -5.68 1.24 10.63
N LEU A 57 -5.98 0.35 9.68
CA LEU A 57 -4.95 -0.34 8.90
C LEU A 57 -4.22 0.61 7.97
N LEU A 58 -4.89 1.62 7.39
CA LEU A 58 -4.23 2.68 6.63
C LEU A 58 -3.24 3.46 7.50
N TYR A 59 -3.65 3.85 8.70
CA TYR A 59 -2.79 4.56 9.65
C TYR A 59 -1.57 3.71 10.05
N ILE A 60 -1.79 2.44 10.40
CA ILE A 60 -0.72 1.49 10.74
C ILE A 60 0.21 1.29 9.54
N SER A 61 -0.34 1.17 8.33
CA SER A 61 0.42 1.01 7.09
C SER A 61 1.42 2.15 6.88
N THR A 62 1.00 3.39 7.11
CA THR A 62 1.89 4.56 7.01
C THR A 62 3.02 4.51 8.03
N ILE A 63 2.73 4.14 9.29
CA ILE A 63 3.75 4.01 10.34
C ILE A 63 4.73 2.89 9.98
N VAL A 64 4.23 1.71 9.64
CA VAL A 64 5.03 0.54 9.25
C VAL A 64 5.94 0.88 8.08
N ALA A 65 5.39 1.48 7.02
CA ALA A 65 6.17 1.83 5.84
C ALA A 65 7.28 2.86 6.16
N THR A 66 6.96 3.88 6.96
CA THR A 66 7.88 4.95 7.31
C THR A 66 9.01 4.45 8.21
N GLU A 67 8.67 3.74 9.29
CA GLU A 67 9.66 3.29 10.27
C GLU A 67 10.56 2.20 9.70
N ILE A 68 10.01 1.25 8.93
CA ILE A 68 10.83 0.23 8.26
C ILE A 68 11.78 0.87 7.25
N ALA A 69 11.32 1.86 6.47
CA ALA A 69 12.17 2.54 5.49
C ALA A 69 13.32 3.33 6.14
N LYS A 70 13.13 3.87 7.34
CA LYS A 70 14.21 4.50 8.14
C LYS A 70 15.24 3.47 8.63
N GLY A 71 14.83 2.22 8.81
CA GLY A 71 15.64 1.15 9.38
C GLY A 71 15.62 1.14 10.92
N GLY A 72 15.84 -0.03 11.52
CA GLY A 72 15.85 -0.19 12.98
C GLY A 72 14.48 -0.10 13.68
N ALA A 73 13.38 -0.20 12.92
CA ALA A 73 12.03 -0.12 13.43
C ALA A 73 11.74 -1.14 14.54
N ARG A 74 11.12 -0.68 15.63
CA ARG A 74 10.58 -1.52 16.70
C ARG A 74 9.14 -1.11 16.94
N ILE A 75 8.20 -1.89 16.42
CA ILE A 75 6.77 -1.58 16.45
C ILE A 75 6.06 -2.64 17.28
N ILE A 76 5.30 -2.20 18.28
CA ILE A 76 4.37 -3.04 19.03
C ILE A 76 2.96 -2.58 18.68
N LEU A 77 2.16 -3.47 18.10
CA LEU A 77 0.77 -3.19 17.74
C LEU A 77 -0.18 -3.96 18.66
N THR A 78 -0.90 -3.24 19.52
CA THR A 78 -1.92 -3.79 20.42
C THR A 78 -3.30 -3.43 19.93
N MET A 79 -4.06 -4.41 19.44
CA MET A 79 -5.45 -4.23 19.00
C MET A 79 -6.29 -5.47 19.35
N PRO A 80 -7.63 -5.31 19.47
CA PRO A 80 -8.52 -6.43 19.75
C PRO A 80 -8.53 -7.48 18.62
N PHE A 81 -9.07 -8.66 18.92
CA PHE A 81 -9.30 -9.71 17.93
C PHE A 81 -10.20 -9.22 16.79
N ARG A 82 -10.10 -9.87 15.62
CA ARG A 82 -10.88 -9.59 14.40
C ARG A 82 -10.65 -8.19 13.77
N HIS A 83 -9.56 -7.51 14.11
CA HIS A 83 -9.20 -6.22 13.50
C HIS A 83 -8.19 -6.34 12.34
N GLY A 84 -7.99 -7.56 11.82
CA GLY A 84 -7.10 -7.81 10.67
C GLY A 84 -5.61 -7.65 10.96
N LYS A 85 -5.20 -7.36 12.21
CA LYS A 85 -3.78 -7.10 12.56
C LYS A 85 -2.82 -8.22 12.14
N SER A 86 -3.22 -9.48 12.34
CA SER A 86 -2.35 -10.64 12.08
C SER A 86 -2.21 -10.88 10.58
N GLU A 87 -3.30 -10.81 9.81
CA GLU A 87 -3.22 -10.89 8.36
C GLU A 87 -2.41 -9.73 7.76
N PHE A 88 -2.66 -8.51 8.23
CA PHE A 88 -1.95 -7.33 7.72
C PHE A 88 -0.43 -7.37 8.01
N LEU A 89 -0.03 -7.72 9.24
CA LEU A 89 1.38 -7.72 9.64
C LEU A 89 2.13 -9.00 9.26
N SER A 90 1.47 -10.14 9.17
CA SER A 90 2.13 -11.43 8.88
C SER A 90 2.05 -11.84 7.41
N ILE A 91 1.21 -11.19 6.60
CA ILE A 91 1.10 -11.50 5.15
C ILE A 91 1.40 -10.26 4.31
N ASN A 92 0.54 -9.22 4.38
CA ASN A 92 0.65 -8.07 3.49
C ASN A 92 1.97 -7.30 3.69
N THR A 93 2.39 -7.14 4.95
CA THR A 93 3.62 -6.42 5.29
C THR A 93 4.89 -7.16 4.81
N PRO A 94 5.07 -8.47 5.04
CA PRO A 94 6.16 -9.24 4.46
C PRO A 94 6.23 -9.21 2.93
N ILE A 95 5.09 -9.37 2.24
CA ILE A 95 5.05 -9.29 0.77
C ILE A 95 5.55 -7.92 0.31
N TRP A 96 5.02 -6.85 0.90
CA TRP A 96 5.45 -5.48 0.59
C TRP A 96 6.93 -5.24 0.88
N PHE A 97 7.43 -5.78 1.98
CA PHE A 97 8.83 -5.66 2.33
C PHE A 97 9.73 -6.34 1.29
N LEU A 98 9.39 -7.54 0.85
CA LEU A 98 10.15 -8.29 -0.14
C LEU A 98 10.06 -7.66 -1.53
N GLU A 99 8.91 -7.13 -1.91
CA GLU A 99 8.76 -6.35 -3.15
C GLU A 99 9.71 -5.14 -3.19
N LYS A 100 9.89 -4.47 -2.05
CA LYS A 100 10.77 -3.29 -1.96
C LYS A 100 12.24 -3.65 -1.77
N TRP A 101 12.53 -4.77 -1.11
CA TRP A 101 13.87 -5.23 -0.80
C TRP A 101 14.03 -6.74 -1.03
N PRO A 102 14.10 -7.19 -2.30
CA PRO A 102 14.06 -8.61 -2.65
C PRO A 102 15.27 -9.42 -2.18
N HIS A 103 16.38 -8.74 -1.86
CA HIS A 103 17.62 -9.35 -1.36
C HIS A 103 17.66 -9.47 0.18
N LYS A 104 16.58 -9.11 0.87
CA LYS A 104 16.48 -9.19 2.33
C LYS A 104 15.67 -10.41 2.74
N TYR A 105 15.83 -10.80 4.00
CA TYR A 105 15.11 -11.93 4.59
C TYR A 105 14.07 -11.43 5.58
N VAL A 106 12.91 -12.09 5.59
CA VAL A 106 11.81 -11.85 6.53
C VAL A 106 11.51 -13.14 7.27
N MET A 107 11.28 -13.05 8.58
CA MET A 107 10.90 -14.18 9.42
C MET A 107 9.59 -13.87 10.13
N ASN A 108 8.59 -14.75 9.96
CA ASN A 108 7.36 -14.74 10.75
C ASN A 108 7.53 -15.66 11.96
N ILE A 109 7.32 -15.12 13.16
CA ILE A 109 7.37 -15.88 14.42
C ILE A 109 5.98 -15.83 15.04
N THR A 110 5.41 -17.00 15.31
CA THR A 110 4.11 -17.12 15.99
C THR A 110 4.18 -18.19 17.07
N TYR A 111 3.15 -18.26 17.92
CA TYR A 111 3.06 -19.26 18.98
C TYR A 111 2.94 -20.71 18.46
N GLY A 112 2.31 -20.91 17.29
CA GLY A 112 2.04 -22.23 16.73
C GLY A 112 2.76 -22.47 15.41
N LEU A 113 3.33 -23.67 15.25
CA LEU A 113 4.02 -24.06 14.01
C LEU A 113 3.10 -23.99 12.80
N GLU A 114 1.87 -24.47 12.93
CA GLU A 114 0.88 -24.47 11.85
C GLU A 114 0.57 -23.04 11.37
N LEU A 115 0.35 -22.11 12.30
CA LEU A 115 0.04 -20.72 11.97
C LEU A 115 1.23 -20.00 11.32
N ALA A 116 2.45 -20.26 11.80
CA ALA A 116 3.65 -19.72 11.17
C ALA A 116 3.85 -20.28 9.75
N THR A 117 3.55 -21.56 9.56
CA THR A 117 3.63 -22.24 8.26
C THR A 117 2.60 -21.67 7.28
N ASP A 118 1.33 -21.54 7.70
CA ASP A 118 0.26 -20.98 6.88
C ASP A 118 0.58 -19.56 6.38
N PHE A 119 0.99 -18.66 7.28
CA PHE A 119 1.38 -17.31 6.88
C PHE A 119 2.56 -17.30 5.90
N SER A 120 3.55 -18.15 6.13
CA SER A 120 4.74 -18.22 5.27
C SER A 120 4.40 -18.78 3.88
N LEU A 121 3.50 -19.77 3.81
CA LEU A 121 3.00 -20.31 2.54
C LEU A 121 2.23 -19.24 1.76
N ARG A 122 1.28 -18.55 2.40
CA ARG A 122 0.51 -17.47 1.77
C ARG A 122 1.40 -16.34 1.24
N VAL A 123 2.42 -15.93 2.00
CA VAL A 123 3.40 -14.93 1.55
C VAL A 123 4.14 -15.43 0.32
N ARG A 124 4.66 -16.67 0.34
CA ARG A 124 5.41 -17.25 -0.77
C ARG A 124 4.56 -17.38 -2.03
N GLU A 125 3.35 -17.92 -1.91
CA GLU A 125 2.43 -18.10 -3.03
C GLU A 125 2.07 -16.77 -3.69
N THR A 126 1.80 -15.74 -2.87
CA THR A 126 1.46 -14.41 -3.39
C THR A 126 2.66 -13.71 -4.02
N PHE A 127 3.84 -13.82 -3.41
CA PHE A 127 5.05 -13.18 -3.90
C PHE A 127 5.56 -13.81 -5.21
N LEU A 128 5.46 -15.13 -5.36
CA LEU A 128 5.89 -15.83 -6.58
C LEU A 128 4.90 -15.72 -7.74
N ASN A 129 3.71 -15.18 -7.51
CA ASN A 129 2.73 -15.01 -8.58
C ASN A 129 3.04 -13.74 -9.39
N GLU A 130 3.67 -13.93 -10.55
CA GLU A 130 4.10 -12.85 -11.44
C GLU A 130 2.94 -11.99 -11.96
N ASP A 131 1.72 -12.53 -12.05
CA ASP A 131 0.55 -11.79 -12.56
C ASP A 131 0.07 -10.69 -11.60
N LEU A 132 0.52 -10.69 -10.34
CA LEU A 132 0.06 -9.78 -9.29
C LEU A 132 0.89 -8.50 -9.15
N HIS A 133 2.10 -8.47 -9.73
CA HIS A 133 3.11 -7.41 -9.50
C HIS A 133 3.32 -6.52 -10.73
#